data_AF-A0A641S364-F1
#
_entry.id   AF-A0A641S364-F1
#
_cell.length_a   1.000
_cell.length_b   1.000
_cell.length_c   1.000
_cell.angle_alpha   90.00
_cell.angle_beta   90.00
_cell.angle_gamma   90.00
#
_symmetry.space_group_name_H-M   'P 1'
#
loop_
_entity.id
_entity.type
_entity.pdbx_description
1 polymer ?
#
loop_
_entity_poly.entity_id
_entity_poly.type
_entity_poly.pdbx_seq_one_letter_code
_entity_poly.pdbx_strand_id
1 'polypeptide(L)' 'NEYNASCRWELVSLYKACWVESDDPAELEAFKKRKYQYMAKDREGRDVFLADSGYVLQMAQMDFKHIKFHFTSEF' A
#
# COMPACT_ATOMS: atom_id res chain seq x y z
N ASN A 1 -18.44 10.35 24.32
CA ASN A 1 -18.82 9.57 23.13
C ASN A 1 -19.22 10.54 22.01
N GLU A 2 -18.26 11.01 21.21
CA GLU A 2 -18.54 11.95 20.11
C GLU A 2 -19.33 11.32 18.95
N TYR A 3 -19.26 10.00 18.78
CA TYR A 3 -19.86 9.31 17.63
C TYR A 3 -20.82 8.16 17.98
N ASN A 4 -21.02 7.88 19.28
CA ASN A 4 -21.87 6.80 19.79
C ASN A 4 -21.69 5.42 19.10
N ALA A 5 -20.52 5.19 18.49
CA ALA A 5 -20.21 3.98 17.74
C ALA A 5 -19.45 2.98 18.62
N SER A 6 -19.81 1.69 18.50
CA SER A 6 -19.07 0.59 19.12
C SER A 6 -18.08 0.03 18.10
N CYS A 7 -16.78 0.24 18.35
CA CYS A 7 -15.71 -0.28 17.49
C CYS A 7 -15.14 -1.57 18.09
N ARG A 8 -14.84 -2.56 17.24
CA ARG A 8 -14.09 -3.77 17.60
C ARG A 8 -12.81 -3.84 16.78
N TRP A 9 -11.72 -4.21 17.44
CA TRP A 9 -10.44 -4.45 16.78
C TRP A 9 -10.35 -5.90 16.32
N GLU A 10 -9.90 -6.10 15.09
CA GLU A 10 -9.51 -7.40 14.55
C GLU A 10 -8.01 -7.38 14.25
N LEU A 11 -7.36 -8.52 14.47
CA LEU A 11 -5.95 -8.69 14.16
C LEU A 11 -5.78 -8.80 12.65
N VAL A 12 -4.91 -7.97 12.09
CA VAL A 12 -4.50 -8.06 10.70
C VAL A 12 -2.98 -8.24 10.64
N SER A 13 -2.52 -9.19 9.84
CA SER A 13 -1.09 -9.46 9.64
C SER A 13 -0.52 -8.49 8.63
N LEU A 14 -0.19 -7.28 9.08
CA LEU A 14 0.46 -6.27 8.26
C LEU A 14 1.81 -5.92 8.86
N TYR A 15 2.83 -5.87 8.01
CA TYR A 15 4.18 -5.48 8.39
C TYR A 15 4.41 -3.99 8.17
N LYS A 16 4.13 -3.48 6.97
CA LYS A 16 4.39 -2.07 6.63
C LYS A 16 3.48 -1.55 5.52
N ALA A 17 2.96 -0.35 5.70
CA ALA A 17 2.25 0.40 4.66
C ALA A 17 3.23 1.36 3.97
N CYS A 18 3.17 1.43 2.64
CA CYS A 18 3.99 2.34 1.83
C CYS A 18 3.11 2.93 0.73
N TRP A 19 3.25 4.21 0.43
CA TRP A 19 2.61 4.77 -0.76
C TRP A 19 3.38 4.37 -2.00
N VAL A 20 2.66 4.17 -3.10
CA VAL A 20 3.24 3.78 -4.38
C VAL A 20 2.98 4.85 -5.42
N GLU A 21 4.04 5.26 -6.10
CA GLU A 21 4.00 6.16 -7.24
C GLU A 21 4.84 5.54 -8.37
N SER A 22 4.49 5.81 -9.63
CA SER A 22 5.32 5.44 -10.76
C SER A 22 5.24 6.49 -11.85
N ASP A 23 6.35 6.68 -12.54
CA ASP A 23 6.41 7.49 -13.76
C ASP A 23 5.74 6.76 -14.95
N ASP A 24 5.57 5.43 -14.88
CA ASP A 24 4.89 4.62 -15.90
C ASP A 24 3.50 4.15 -15.41
N PRO A 25 2.40 4.70 -15.94
CA PRO A 25 1.05 4.33 -15.53
C PRO A 25 0.68 2.88 -15.89
N ALA A 26 1.29 2.30 -16.92
CA ALA A 26 1.02 0.91 -17.31
C ALA A 26 1.64 -0.09 -16.31
N GLU A 27 2.86 0.20 -15.82
CA GLU A 27 3.50 -0.60 -14.79
C GLU A 27 2.76 -0.48 -13.45
N LEU A 28 2.31 0.73 -13.09
CA LEU A 28 1.50 0.96 -11.90
C LEU A 28 0.17 0.19 -11.95
N GLU A 29 -0.53 0.23 -13.09
CA GLU A 29 -1.75 -0.54 -13.30
C GLU A 29 -1.52 -2.05 -13.18
N ALA A 30 -0.42 -2.56 -13.75
CA ALA A 30 -0.05 -3.96 -13.65
C ALA A 30 0.26 -4.36 -12.20
N PHE A 31 0.97 -3.52 -11.45
CA PHE A 31 1.24 -3.71 -10.03
C PHE A 31 -0.05 -3.76 -9.21
N LYS A 32 -0.95 -2.78 -9.43
CA LYS A 32 -2.25 -2.72 -8.75
C LYS A 32 -3.10 -3.95 -9.04
N LYS A 33 -3.12 -4.43 -10.29
CA LYS A 33 -3.84 -5.67 -10.67
C LYS A 33 -3.22 -6.90 -10.02
N ARG A 34 -1.90 -7.02 -10.01
CA ARG A 34 -1.18 -8.18 -9.47
C ARG A 34 -1.21 -8.26 -7.94
N LYS A 35 -1.23 -7.10 -7.27
CA LYS A 35 -1.19 -6.97 -5.80
C LYS A 35 -2.49 -6.42 -5.23
N TYR A 36 -3.60 -6.50 -5.96
CA TYR A 36 -4.91 -5.93 -5.59
C TYR A 36 -5.33 -6.23 -4.13
N GLN A 37 -5.06 -7.45 -3.65
CA GLN A 37 -5.39 -7.86 -2.26
C GLN A 37 -4.66 -7.05 -1.18
N TYR A 38 -3.51 -6.47 -1.53
CA TYR A 38 -2.64 -5.69 -0.65
C TYR A 38 -2.66 -4.20 -1.01
N MET A 39 -3.58 -3.79 -1.89
CA MET A 39 -3.77 -2.38 -2.24
C MET A 39 -4.88 -1.79 -1.39
N ALA A 40 -4.58 -0.67 -0.78
CA ALA A 40 -5.53 0.18 -0.10
C ALA A 40 -5.46 1.60 -0.67
N LYS A 41 -6.47 2.41 -0.33
CA LYS A 41 -6.48 3.84 -0.64
C LYS A 41 -6.39 4.61 0.67
N ASP A 42 -5.51 5.59 0.70
CA ASP A 42 -5.48 6.55 1.79
C ASP A 42 -6.68 7.50 1.73
N ARG A 43 -6.86 8.33 2.77
CA ARG A 43 -7.94 9.32 2.87
C ARG A 43 -8.00 10.28 1.67
N GLU A 44 -6.87 10.56 1.04
CA GLU A 44 -6.76 11.43 -0.15
C GLU A 44 -6.86 10.68 -1.48
N GLY A 45 -7.15 9.37 -1.44
CA GLY A 45 -7.29 8.53 -2.62
C GLY A 45 -5.97 8.04 -3.22
N ARG A 46 -4.84 8.33 -2.57
CA ARG A 46 -3.51 7.84 -2.95
C ARG A 46 -3.41 6.33 -2.76
N ASP A 47 -2.73 5.66 -3.68
CA ASP A 47 -2.54 4.22 -3.64
C ASP A 47 -1.51 3.83 -2.55
N VAL A 48 -1.93 2.96 -1.64
CA VAL A 48 -1.12 2.45 -0.53
C VAL A 48 -0.94 0.96 -0.70
N PHE A 49 0.31 0.51 -0.68
CA PHE A 49 0.67 -0.88 -0.63
C PHE A 49 0.85 -1.34 0.82
N LEU A 50 0.07 -2.34 1.22
CA LEU A 50 0.07 -2.95 2.54
C LEU A 50 0.88 -4.25 2.50
N ALA A 51 2.17 -4.18 2.80
CA ALA A 51 3.03 -5.35 2.82
C ALA A 51 2.75 -6.23 4.05
N ASP A 52 2.49 -7.51 3.79
CA ASP A 52 2.36 -8.57 4.81
C ASP A 52 3.69 -8.86 5.52
N SER A 53 4.82 -8.77 4.79
CA SER A 53 6.16 -9.01 5.33
C SER A 53 7.23 -8.18 4.62
N GLY A 54 8.39 -8.01 5.28
CA GLY A 54 9.54 -7.30 4.71
C GLY A 54 10.09 -7.94 3.43
N TYR A 55 9.95 -9.26 3.30
CA TYR A 55 10.35 -9.99 2.08
C TYR A 55 9.46 -9.62 0.89
N VAL A 56 8.15 -9.56 1.08
CA VAL A 56 7.20 -9.14 0.02
C VAL A 56 7.48 -7.72 -0.43
N LEU A 57 7.83 -6.82 0.49
CA LEU A 57 8.23 -5.45 0.16
C LEU A 57 9.51 -5.44 -0.70
N GLN A 58 10.53 -6.21 -0.32
CA GLN A 58 11.77 -6.29 -1.07
C GLN A 58 11.57 -6.91 -2.46
N MET A 59 10.74 -7.97 -2.58
CA MET A 59 10.39 -8.53 -3.88
C MET A 59 9.65 -7.52 -4.76
N ALA A 60 8.71 -6.76 -4.20
CA ALA A 60 7.98 -5.74 -4.96
C ALA A 60 8.93 -4.65 -5.49
N GLN A 61 9.91 -4.23 -4.70
CA GLN A 61 10.94 -3.28 -5.14
C GLN A 61 11.88 -3.85 -6.21
N MET A 62 12.13 -5.17 -6.19
CA MET A 62 12.97 -5.83 -7.19
C MET A 62 12.25 -6.08 -8.51
N ASP A 63 10.99 -6.53 -8.45
CA ASP A 63 10.16 -6.84 -9.61
C ASP A 63 9.75 -5.55 -10.35
N PHE A 64 9.50 -4.46 -9.61
CA PHE A 64 8.99 -3.20 -10.15
C PHE A 64 9.98 -2.06 -9.88
N LYS A 65 10.96 -1.91 -10.77
CA LYS A 65 12.02 -0.91 -10.63
C LYS A 65 11.56 0.51 -10.97
N HIS A 66 10.47 0.67 -11.70
CA HIS A 66 9.92 1.99 -12.05
C HIS A 66 8.87 2.47 -11.04
N ILE A 67 8.56 1.65 -10.02
CA ILE A 67 7.67 2.03 -8.92
C ILE A 67 8.51 2.57 -7.76
N LYS A 68 8.19 3.79 -7.34
CA LYS A 68 8.72 4.44 -6.15
C LYS A 68 7.83 4.09 -4.96
N PHE A 69 8.46 3.57 -3.91
CA PHE A 69 7.81 3.25 -2.65
C PHE A 69 8.15 4.35 -1.64
N HIS A 70 7.16 5.15 -1.27
CA HIS A 70 7.29 6.23 -0.30
C HIS A 70 6.89 5.73 1.10
N PHE A 71 7.75 6.00 2.08
CA PHE A 71 7.52 5.61 3.48
C PHE A 71 7.07 6.80 4.36
N THR A 72 7.16 8.01 3.83
CA THR A 72 6.75 9.27 4.48
C THR A 72 5.52 9.82 3.78
N SER A 73 4.71 10.63 4.48
CA SER A 73 3.49 11.25 3.94
C SER A 73 3.78 12.50 3.08
N GLU A 74 4.97 13.10 3.27
CA GLU A 74 5.45 14.31 2.58
C GLU A 74 6.12 13.96 1.24
N PHE A 75 5.33 13.49 0.28
CA PHE A 75 5.75 13.31 -1.12
C PHE A 75 4.68 13.89 -2.05
#